data_AF-A0AAD4IF85-F1
#
_entry.id   AF-A0AAD4IF85-F1
#
_cell.length_a   1.000
_cell.length_b   1.000
_cell.length_c   1.000
_cell.angle_alpha   90.00
_cell.angle_beta   90.00
_cell.angle_gamma   90.00
#
_symmetry.space_group_name_H-M   'P 1'
#
loop_
_entity.id
_entity.type
_entity.pdbx_description
1 polymer ?
#
loop_
_entity_poly.entity_id
_entity_poly.type
_entity_poly.pdbx_seq_one_letter_code
_entity_poly.pdbx_strand_id
1 'polypeptide(L)'
;MLTVILLALALAATGFSQAPEGYRTVYITSAQDTKFVVVPKTRAAGTTLVVQSFTSTPAQSWYIKAPNNATSIRLASTTLCMDVGPKSGWKDMASIYLRECVAESEQQTWNAMTDGRIALAASSGTQQCVDLQYLRATQNNPVGLYNCAGLGNIGAADKGINWPLRNATGV
;
A
#
# COMPACT_ATOMS: atom_id res chain seq x y z
N MET A 1 -42.20 37.92 -20.69
CA MET A 1 -41.71 37.06 -19.59
C MET A 1 -40.51 36.30 -20.12
N LEU A 2 -39.36 36.48 -19.50
CA LEU A 2 -38.03 36.12 -20.01
C LEU A 2 -37.77 34.62 -19.75
N THR A 3 -37.56 33.85 -20.81
CA THR A 3 -37.24 32.42 -20.74
C THR A 3 -35.78 32.27 -20.30
N VAL A 4 -35.56 31.90 -19.04
CA VAL A 4 -34.22 31.63 -18.51
C VAL A 4 -33.80 30.22 -18.94
N ILE A 5 -32.85 30.16 -19.88
CA ILE A 5 -32.19 28.91 -20.28
C ILE A 5 -31.07 28.66 -19.27
N LEU A 6 -31.26 27.70 -18.36
CA LEU A 6 -30.20 27.16 -17.53
C LEU A 6 -29.32 26.24 -18.37
N LEU A 7 -28.15 26.74 -18.76
CA LEU A 7 -27.09 25.95 -19.37
C LEU A 7 -26.31 25.23 -18.25
N ALA A 8 -26.64 23.96 -17.99
CA ALA A 8 -25.86 23.12 -17.09
C ALA A 8 -24.57 22.69 -17.80
N LEU A 9 -23.43 23.30 -17.44
CA LEU A 9 -22.12 22.80 -17.84
C LEU A 9 -21.83 21.50 -17.08
N ALA A 10 -22.01 20.37 -17.74
CA ALA A 10 -21.48 19.09 -17.28
C ALA A 10 -19.94 19.12 -17.45
N LEU A 11 -19.22 19.47 -16.39
CA LEU A 11 -17.79 19.30 -16.34
C LEU A 11 -17.51 17.79 -16.21
N ALA A 12 -17.19 17.15 -17.33
CA ALA A 12 -16.66 15.78 -17.34
C ALA A 12 -15.26 15.80 -16.72
N ALA A 13 -15.19 15.81 -15.39
CA ALA A 13 -13.99 15.43 -14.67
C ALA A 13 -13.74 13.96 -15.02
N THR A 14 -12.75 13.69 -15.86
CA THR A 14 -12.26 12.34 -16.12
C THR A 14 -11.97 11.69 -14.77
N GLY A 15 -12.80 10.70 -14.44
CA GLY A 15 -12.93 10.14 -13.10
C GLY A 15 -11.65 9.48 -12.62
N PHE A 16 -10.83 10.22 -11.90
CA PHE A 16 -10.05 9.61 -10.84
C PHE A 16 -11.04 9.16 -9.79
N SER A 17 -11.14 7.84 -9.54
CA SER A 17 -11.84 7.33 -8.38
C SER A 17 -11.34 8.11 -7.18
N GLN A 18 -12.22 8.89 -6.54
CA GLN A 18 -11.83 9.63 -5.34
C GLN A 18 -11.40 8.61 -4.28
N ALA A 19 -10.39 8.97 -3.49
CA ALA A 19 -9.99 8.15 -2.35
C ALA A 19 -11.21 8.01 -1.41
N PRO A 20 -11.42 6.84 -0.78
CA PRO A 20 -12.48 6.70 0.22
C PRO A 20 -12.33 7.74 1.33
N GLU A 21 -13.41 8.04 2.04
CA GLU A 21 -13.39 9.05 3.10
C GLU A 21 -12.29 8.78 4.15
N GLY A 22 -11.51 9.81 4.44
CA GLY A 22 -10.37 9.76 5.36
C GLY A 22 -9.11 9.07 4.81
N TYR A 23 -9.17 8.46 3.61
CA TYR A 23 -7.99 7.91 2.94
C TYR A 23 -7.27 9.01 2.15
N ARG A 24 -5.95 8.87 2.05
CA ARG A 24 -5.12 9.61 1.09
C ARG A 24 -4.59 8.68 0.00
N THR A 25 -4.33 9.24 -1.18
CA THR A 25 -3.66 8.54 -2.27
C THR A 25 -2.14 8.73 -2.15
N VAL A 26 -1.39 7.63 -2.12
CA VAL A 26 0.07 7.64 -1.92
C VAL A 26 0.78 6.67 -2.84
N TYR A 27 2.08 6.89 -3.00
CA TYR A 27 3.05 5.89 -3.40
C TYR A 27 3.76 5.36 -2.15
N ILE A 28 3.88 4.04 -2.04
CA ILE A 28 4.61 3.37 -0.95
C ILE A 28 6.05 3.21 -1.43
N THR A 29 6.91 4.17 -1.09
CA THR A 29 8.29 4.27 -1.59
C THR A 29 9.26 3.50 -0.70
N SER A 30 10.27 2.85 -1.28
CA SER A 30 11.30 2.17 -0.49
C SER A 30 12.26 3.18 0.16
N ALA A 31 12.56 3.00 1.45
CA ALA A 31 13.64 3.75 2.11
C ALA A 31 15.04 3.31 1.65
N GLN A 32 15.18 2.13 1.06
CA GLN A 32 16.45 1.62 0.55
C GLN A 32 16.87 2.36 -0.73
N ASP A 33 15.95 2.55 -1.66
CA ASP A 33 16.12 3.40 -2.83
C ASP A 33 14.77 4.00 -3.24
N THR A 34 14.66 5.32 -3.15
CA THR A 34 13.41 6.06 -3.36
C THR A 34 12.94 6.06 -4.82
N LYS A 35 13.75 5.53 -5.75
CA LYS A 35 13.34 5.27 -7.13
C LYS A 35 12.41 4.08 -7.24
N PHE A 36 12.19 3.30 -6.17
CA PHE A 36 11.35 2.11 -6.18
C PHE A 36 10.12 2.26 -5.30
N VAL A 37 8.99 1.74 -5.78
CA VAL A 37 7.70 1.75 -5.08
C VAL A 37 7.06 0.35 -5.06
N VAL A 38 6.31 0.05 -4.00
CA VAL A 38 5.54 -1.19 -3.87
C VAL A 38 4.37 -1.17 -4.84
N VAL A 39 4.26 -2.21 -5.65
CA VAL A 39 3.15 -2.41 -6.60
C VAL A 39 2.83 -3.90 -6.69
N PRO A 40 1.62 -4.26 -7.15
CA PRO A 40 1.36 -5.65 -7.48
C PRO A 40 2.07 -6.05 -8.78
N LYS A 41 2.51 -7.30 -8.89
CA LYS A 41 3.20 -7.82 -10.10
C LYS A 41 2.30 -7.74 -11.35
N THR A 42 1.00 -7.92 -11.15
CA THR A 42 -0.06 -7.66 -12.13
C THR A 42 -1.22 -6.95 -11.42
N ARG A 43 -2.10 -6.20 -12.10
CA ARG A 43 -3.26 -5.57 -11.42
C ARG A 43 -4.46 -6.54 -11.32
N ALA A 44 -4.23 -7.74 -10.78
CA ALA A 44 -5.25 -8.78 -10.66
C ALA A 44 -5.19 -9.46 -9.28
N ALA A 45 -6.34 -9.91 -8.78
CA ALA A 45 -6.42 -10.67 -7.53
C ALA A 45 -5.56 -11.96 -7.61
N GLY A 46 -4.95 -12.33 -6.48
CA GLY A 46 -4.07 -13.49 -6.34
C GLY A 46 -2.60 -13.23 -6.67
N THR A 47 -2.26 -12.08 -7.28
CA THR A 47 -0.87 -11.73 -7.58
C THR A 47 -0.08 -11.35 -6.32
N THR A 48 1.24 -11.42 -6.38
CA THR A 48 2.12 -10.97 -5.29
C THR A 48 2.57 -9.52 -5.46
N LEU A 49 3.08 -8.92 -4.39
CA LEU A 49 3.66 -7.59 -4.42
C LEU A 49 5.18 -7.63 -4.68
N VAL A 50 5.64 -6.62 -5.40
CA VAL A 50 7.04 -6.40 -5.76
C VAL A 50 7.36 -4.91 -5.70
N VAL A 51 8.63 -4.56 -5.82
CA VAL A 51 9.01 -3.18 -6.15
C VAL A 51 9.23 -2.97 -7.65
N GLN A 52 8.85 -1.80 -8.14
CA GLN A 52 9.11 -1.32 -9.51
C GLN A 52 9.66 0.09 -9.48
N SER A 53 10.33 0.48 -10.58
CA SER A 53 10.75 1.87 -10.78
C SER A 53 9.55 2.81 -10.71
N PHE A 54 9.72 3.91 -9.98
CA PHE A 54 8.70 4.91 -9.77
C PHE A 54 8.48 5.73 -11.04
N THR A 55 7.25 5.72 -11.55
CA THR A 55 6.83 6.44 -12.77
C THR A 55 5.69 7.42 -12.51
N SER A 56 5.26 7.57 -11.24
CA SER A 56 4.17 8.46 -10.84
C SER A 56 2.86 8.21 -11.60
N THR A 57 2.57 6.95 -11.91
CA THR A 57 1.33 6.57 -12.58
C THR A 57 0.26 6.13 -11.58
N PRO A 58 -1.04 6.31 -11.87
CA PRO A 58 -2.12 5.86 -10.99
C PRO A 58 -2.06 4.36 -10.65
N ALA A 59 -1.49 3.54 -11.54
CA ALA A 59 -1.30 2.11 -11.34
C ALA A 59 -0.33 1.76 -10.19
N GLN A 60 0.52 2.70 -9.76
CA GLN A 60 1.46 2.53 -8.65
C GLN A 60 0.94 3.12 -7.32
N SER A 61 -0.27 3.67 -7.33
CA SER A 61 -0.81 4.39 -6.19
C SER A 61 -1.76 3.54 -5.34
N TRP A 62 -1.79 3.85 -4.05
CA TRP A 62 -2.57 3.16 -3.02
C TRP A 62 -3.41 4.16 -2.24
N TYR A 63 -4.60 3.77 -1.83
CA TYR A 63 -5.34 4.46 -0.80
C TYR A 63 -4.96 3.88 0.56
N ILE A 64 -4.61 4.76 1.50
CA ILE A 64 -4.30 4.38 2.88
C ILE A 64 -4.76 5.46 3.86
N LYS A 65 -5.22 5.07 5.06
CA LYS A 65 -5.29 5.95 6.23
C LYS A 65 -3.96 5.86 6.95
N ALA A 66 -3.18 6.94 7.00
CA ALA A 66 -1.87 6.93 7.65
C ALA A 66 -1.50 8.31 8.21
N PRO A 67 -0.93 8.39 9.43
CA PRO A 67 -0.72 7.28 10.35
C PRO A 67 -2.04 6.71 10.89
N ASN A 68 -2.11 5.40 11.11
CA ASN A 68 -3.31 4.72 11.59
C ASN A 68 -2.96 3.32 12.15
N ASN A 69 -3.68 2.88 13.18
CA ASN A 69 -3.49 1.59 13.85
C ASN A 69 -4.48 0.50 13.39
N ALA A 70 -5.25 0.76 12.33
CA ALA A 70 -6.17 -0.17 11.70
C ALA A 70 -6.64 0.39 10.33
N THR A 71 -5.83 0.21 9.29
CA THR A 71 -6.19 0.59 7.92
C THR A 71 -6.14 -0.62 6.99
N SER A 72 -7.08 -0.70 6.05
CA SER A 72 -6.86 -1.45 4.82
C SER A 72 -6.01 -0.63 3.85
N ILE A 73 -5.19 -1.28 3.04
CA ILE A 73 -4.38 -0.62 2.01
C ILE A 73 -4.93 -1.07 0.65
N ARG A 74 -5.66 -0.18 -0.03
CA ARG A 74 -6.39 -0.50 -1.26
C ARG A 74 -5.63 0.01 -2.47
N LEU A 75 -5.45 -0.83 -3.50
CA LEU A 75 -4.87 -0.38 -4.76
C LEU A 75 -5.80 0.65 -5.41
N ALA A 76 -5.26 1.81 -5.81
CA ALA A 76 -6.08 2.92 -6.24
C ALA A 76 -6.95 2.59 -7.46
N SER A 77 -8.17 3.13 -7.49
CA SER A 77 -9.19 2.85 -8.52
C SER A 77 -9.57 1.37 -8.69
N THR A 78 -9.40 0.54 -7.65
CA THR A 78 -9.82 -0.87 -7.64
C THR A 78 -10.51 -1.24 -6.32
N THR A 79 -11.10 -2.43 -6.25
CA THR A 79 -11.62 -3.07 -5.03
C THR A 79 -10.60 -4.00 -4.36
N LEU A 80 -9.33 -3.94 -4.79
CA LEU A 80 -8.31 -4.87 -4.34
C LEU A 80 -7.45 -4.30 -3.21
N CYS A 81 -7.18 -5.11 -2.19
CA CYS A 81 -6.43 -4.78 -0.99
C CYS A 81 -5.14 -5.60 -0.86
N MET A 82 -4.15 -5.00 -0.18
CA MET A 82 -2.95 -5.68 0.30
C MET A 82 -3.33 -6.71 1.37
N ASP A 83 -2.91 -7.95 1.17
CA ASP A 83 -3.39 -9.13 1.91
C ASP A 83 -2.24 -10.10 2.21
N VAL A 84 -2.13 -10.58 3.45
CA VAL A 84 -1.04 -11.50 3.87
C VAL A 84 -1.35 -12.98 3.67
N GLY A 85 -2.51 -13.32 3.10
CA GLY A 85 -3.02 -14.67 2.99
C GLY A 85 -3.37 -15.29 4.34
N PRO A 86 -3.74 -16.59 4.37
CA PRO A 86 -4.18 -17.26 5.59
C PRO A 86 -3.13 -17.21 6.70
N LYS A 87 -3.59 -17.06 7.95
CA LYS A 87 -2.75 -16.93 9.14
C LYS A 87 -1.75 -18.08 9.36
N SER A 88 -2.08 -19.28 8.91
CA SER A 88 -1.17 -20.44 8.94
C SER A 88 0.12 -20.24 8.12
N GLY A 89 0.14 -19.26 7.21
CA GLY A 89 1.30 -18.91 6.39
C GLY A 89 2.10 -17.70 6.87
N TRP A 90 1.70 -17.02 7.96
CA TRP A 90 2.37 -15.80 8.42
C TRP A 90 3.70 -16.11 9.09
N LYS A 91 4.79 -15.67 8.46
CA LYS A 91 6.17 -15.78 8.94
C LYS A 91 7.07 -14.87 8.13
N ASP A 92 8.30 -14.68 8.59
CA ASP A 92 9.33 -14.01 7.82
C ASP A 92 9.45 -14.62 6.41
N MET A 93 9.58 -13.76 5.40
CA MET A 93 9.61 -14.05 3.98
C MET A 93 8.28 -14.53 3.38
N ALA A 94 7.19 -14.59 4.14
CA ALA A 94 5.86 -14.87 3.57
C ALA A 94 5.49 -13.80 2.54
N SER A 95 4.83 -14.23 1.46
CA SER A 95 4.40 -13.33 0.40
C SER A 95 3.22 -12.46 0.83
N ILE A 96 3.18 -11.25 0.31
CA ILE A 96 2.01 -10.38 0.37
C ILE A 96 1.34 -10.40 -1.00
N TYR A 97 0.02 -10.48 -1.00
CA TYR A 97 -0.83 -10.63 -2.16
C TYR A 97 -1.71 -9.40 -2.37
N LEU A 98 -2.27 -9.32 -3.57
CA LEU A 98 -3.40 -8.48 -3.88
C LEU A 98 -4.67 -9.36 -3.90
N ARG A 99 -5.70 -9.05 -3.11
CA ARG A 99 -6.98 -9.79 -3.08
C ARG A 99 -8.16 -8.84 -3.04
N GLU A 100 -9.38 -9.33 -3.23
CA GLU A 100 -10.58 -8.51 -2.97
C GLU A 100 -10.57 -7.99 -1.53
N CYS A 101 -10.91 -6.72 -1.35
CA CYS A 101 -11.03 -6.13 -0.03
C CYS A 101 -12.17 -6.80 0.74
N VAL A 102 -11.86 -7.28 1.95
CA VAL A 102 -12.82 -7.87 2.88
C VAL A 102 -12.85 -7.02 4.14
N ALA A 103 -14.03 -6.48 4.46
CA ALA A 103 -14.23 -5.69 5.66
C ALA A 103 -13.84 -6.52 6.90
N GLU A 104 -13.16 -5.87 7.86
CA GLU A 104 -12.77 -6.48 9.15
C GLU A 104 -11.85 -7.71 9.03
N SER A 105 -11.25 -7.94 7.85
CA SER A 105 -10.29 -9.03 7.67
C SER A 105 -8.97 -8.75 8.39
N GLU A 106 -8.59 -9.65 9.31
CA GLU A 106 -7.30 -9.57 9.99
C GLU A 106 -6.11 -9.68 9.02
N GLN A 107 -6.30 -10.33 7.87
CA GLN A 107 -5.30 -10.49 6.81
C GLN A 107 -5.08 -9.22 5.99
N GLN A 108 -5.95 -8.21 6.15
CA GLN A 108 -5.95 -6.98 5.37
C GLN A 108 -5.96 -5.72 6.25
N THR A 109 -5.69 -5.89 7.55
CA THR A 109 -5.65 -4.79 8.52
C THR A 109 -4.21 -4.49 8.90
N TRP A 110 -3.80 -3.24 8.68
CA TRP A 110 -2.43 -2.78 8.81
C TRP A 110 -2.31 -1.60 9.77
N ASN A 111 -1.19 -1.53 10.49
CA ASN A 111 -0.75 -0.41 11.29
C ASN A 111 0.25 0.39 10.46
N ALA A 112 -0.20 1.49 9.86
CA ALA A 112 0.66 2.42 9.13
C ALA A 112 1.25 3.43 10.13
N MET A 113 2.53 3.27 10.45
CA MET A 113 3.20 4.02 11.51
C MET A 113 3.79 5.33 11.00
N THR A 114 3.99 6.30 11.89
CA THR A 114 4.65 7.58 11.57
C THR A 114 6.12 7.42 11.18
N ASP A 115 6.75 6.33 11.61
CA ASP A 115 8.15 6.01 11.31
C ASP A 115 8.34 5.33 9.94
N GLY A 116 7.25 5.11 9.20
CA GLY A 116 7.24 4.51 7.86
C GLY A 116 7.10 2.99 7.83
N ARG A 117 7.09 2.31 8.98
CA ARG A 117 6.75 0.88 9.02
C ARG A 117 5.26 0.68 8.76
N ILE A 118 4.93 -0.44 8.11
CA ILE A 118 3.57 -0.90 7.87
C ILE A 118 3.47 -2.30 8.47
N ALA A 119 2.83 -2.43 9.63
CA ALA A 119 2.79 -3.69 10.37
C ALA A 119 1.44 -4.39 10.23
N LEU A 120 1.42 -5.72 10.18
CA LEU A 120 0.19 -6.50 10.18
C LEU A 120 -0.46 -6.44 11.56
N ALA A 121 -1.65 -5.83 11.66
CA ALA A 121 -2.26 -5.49 12.94
C ALA A 121 -2.51 -6.71 13.83
N ALA A 122 -2.89 -7.84 13.24
CA ALA A 122 -3.23 -9.08 13.95
C ALA A 122 -2.03 -10.02 14.20
N SER A 123 -0.80 -9.54 14.01
CA SER A 123 0.40 -10.34 14.31
C SER A 123 0.34 -10.87 15.74
N SER A 124 0.56 -12.18 15.90
CA SER A 124 0.69 -12.82 17.22
C SER A 124 2.16 -13.14 17.49
N GLY A 125 2.68 -12.73 18.65
CA GLY A 125 4.10 -12.89 18.98
C GLY A 125 4.94 -11.81 18.34
N THR A 126 5.91 -12.18 17.50
CA THR A 126 6.76 -11.23 16.77
C THR A 126 5.94 -10.44 15.77
N GLN A 127 5.87 -9.12 15.95
CA GLN A 127 5.16 -8.21 15.06
C GLN A 127 5.74 -8.27 13.65
N GLN A 128 4.90 -8.55 12.65
CA GLN A 128 5.31 -8.65 11.24
C GLN A 128 5.05 -7.33 10.50
N CYS A 129 5.97 -6.94 9.63
CA CYS A 129 5.98 -5.72 8.82
C CYS A 129 6.10 -6.06 7.33
N VAL A 130 5.60 -5.16 6.49
CA VAL A 130 5.93 -5.14 5.06
C VAL A 130 7.43 -4.94 4.91
N ASP A 131 8.08 -5.82 4.14
CA ASP A 131 9.54 -5.89 3.99
C ASP A 131 9.95 -6.01 2.53
N LEU A 132 11.05 -5.32 2.19
CA LEU A 132 11.76 -5.47 0.94
C LEU A 132 12.72 -6.65 1.07
N GLN A 133 12.34 -7.79 0.51
CA GLN A 133 13.09 -9.02 0.70
C GLN A 133 14.55 -8.85 0.29
N TYR A 134 15.45 -9.32 1.18
CA TYR A 134 16.90 -9.24 1.00
C TYR A 134 17.45 -7.80 0.89
N LEU A 135 16.71 -6.79 1.35
CA LEU A 135 17.09 -5.37 1.29
C LEU A 135 17.45 -4.91 -0.15
N ARG A 136 16.82 -5.54 -1.15
CA ARG A 136 17.21 -5.38 -2.55
C ARG A 136 16.22 -4.53 -3.34
N ALA A 137 16.49 -3.23 -3.46
CA ALA A 137 15.68 -2.32 -4.26
C ALA A 137 16.04 -2.43 -5.75
N THR A 138 15.61 -3.52 -6.39
CA THR A 138 15.74 -3.72 -7.84
C THR A 138 14.41 -4.14 -8.43
N GLN A 139 14.21 -3.86 -9.72
CA GLN A 139 12.94 -4.14 -10.39
C GLN A 139 12.50 -5.61 -10.21
N ASN A 140 11.22 -5.82 -9.90
CA ASN A 140 10.60 -7.11 -9.61
C ASN A 140 11.09 -7.82 -8.33
N ASN A 141 11.88 -7.16 -7.47
CA ASN A 141 12.23 -7.77 -6.19
C ASN A 141 10.98 -7.92 -5.31
N PRO A 142 10.78 -9.07 -4.63
CA PRO A 142 9.58 -9.31 -3.85
C PRO A 142 9.42 -8.39 -2.64
N VAL A 143 8.16 -8.14 -2.29
CA VAL A 143 7.76 -7.53 -1.03
C VAL A 143 7.01 -8.59 -0.21
N GLY A 144 7.43 -8.80 1.03
CA GLY A 144 6.91 -9.85 1.89
C GLY A 144 6.70 -9.39 3.33
N LEU A 145 6.50 -10.35 4.22
CA LEU A 145 6.52 -10.12 5.66
C LEU A 145 7.91 -10.33 6.24
N TYR A 146 8.26 -9.52 7.23
CA TYR A 146 9.42 -9.75 8.08
C TYR A 146 9.20 -9.15 9.47
N ASN A 147 10.01 -9.57 10.44
CA ASN A 147 10.00 -9.00 11.79
C ASN A 147 10.16 -7.46 11.76
N CYS A 148 9.21 -6.75 12.38
CA CYS A 148 9.23 -5.28 12.50
C CYS A 148 10.38 -4.71 13.34
N ALA A 149 11.13 -5.55 14.06
CA ALA A 149 12.38 -5.17 14.68
C ALA A 149 13.49 -4.91 13.65
N GLY A 150 13.34 -5.41 12.42
CA GLY A 150 14.34 -5.27 11.35
C GLY A 150 15.63 -6.03 11.61
N LEU A 151 16.53 -6.00 10.62
CA LEU A 151 17.86 -6.59 10.69
C LEU A 151 18.67 -5.96 11.83
N GLY A 152 19.15 -6.78 12.76
CA GLY A 152 19.91 -6.29 13.91
C GLY A 152 19.08 -5.54 14.96
N ASN A 153 17.74 -5.67 14.94
CA ASN A 153 16.82 -5.05 15.90
C ASN A 153 16.85 -3.51 15.89
N ILE A 154 17.15 -2.90 14.74
CA ILE A 154 17.25 -1.43 14.60
C ILE A 154 15.91 -0.74 14.28
N GLY A 155 14.84 -1.52 14.18
CA GLY A 155 13.47 -1.06 13.95
C GLY A 155 13.35 -0.20 12.70
N ALA A 156 12.73 0.98 12.83
CA ALA A 156 12.50 1.89 11.71
C ALA A 156 13.77 2.39 11.00
N ALA A 157 14.96 2.22 11.59
CA ALA A 157 16.22 2.53 10.92
C ALA A 157 16.59 1.48 9.84
N ASP A 158 15.95 0.31 9.86
CA ASP A 158 16.08 -0.68 8.80
C ASP A 158 15.29 -0.23 7.56
N LYS A 159 16.04 -0.01 6.48
CA LYS A 159 15.51 0.46 5.20
C LYS A 159 14.68 -0.59 4.46
N GLY A 160 14.75 -1.87 4.85
CA GLY A 160 13.98 -2.96 4.26
C GLY A 160 12.52 -2.93 4.66
N ILE A 161 12.24 -2.55 5.91
CA ILE A 161 10.88 -2.51 6.48
C ILE A 161 10.28 -1.10 6.57
N ASN A 162 11.03 -0.08 6.15
CA ASN A 162 10.60 1.31 6.19
C ASN A 162 10.14 1.78 4.80
N TRP A 163 8.89 2.26 4.73
CA TRP A 163 8.20 2.62 3.51
C TRP A 163 7.63 4.05 3.57
N PRO A 164 8.45 5.08 3.31
CA PRO A 164 7.97 6.45 3.21
C PRO A 164 6.77 6.58 2.27
N LEU A 165 5.69 7.18 2.78
CA LEU A 165 4.47 7.39 2.02
C LEU A 165 4.53 8.76 1.33
N ARG A 166 4.75 8.75 0.02
CA ARG A 166 4.75 9.96 -0.81
C ARG A 166 3.32 10.24 -1.31
N ASN A 167 2.75 11.40 -1.03
CA ASN A 167 1.43 11.76 -1.55
C ASN A 167 1.42 11.74 -3.09
N ALA A 168 0.41 11.08 -3.66
CA ALA A 168 0.11 11.17 -5.08
C ALA A 168 -0.78 12.40 -5.29
N THR A 169 -0.17 13.58 -5.38
CA THR A 169 -0.86 14.78 -5.83
C THR A 169 -1.13 14.61 -7.33
N GLY A 170 -2.38 14.85 -7.76
CA GLY A 170 -2.72 14.86 -9.17
C GLY A 170 -1.75 15.74 -9.95
N VAL A 171 -1.24 15.23 -11.07
CA VAL A 171 -0.51 16.06 -12.05
C VAL A 171 -1.53 16.90 -12.81
#